data_AF-A0A3D9GEF2-F1
#
_entry.id   AF-A0A3D9GEF2-F1
#
_cell.length_a   1.000
_cell.length_b   1.000
_cell.length_c   1.000
_cell.angle_alpha   90.00
_cell.angle_beta   90.00
_cell.angle_gamma   90.00
#
_symmetry.space_group_name_H-M   'P 1'
#
loop_
_entity.id
_entity.type
_entity.pdbx_description
1 polymer ?
#
loop_
_entity_poly.entity_id
_entity_poly.type
_entity_poly.pdbx_seq_one_letter_code
_entity_poly.pdbx_strand_id
1 'polypeptide(L)'
;MSAAFVVSGCASDKPASSSQDVKQSAISSMDKEQEPSKLLSASENGEVKLIETTDGVIVDVNGSQKKFDWNILKGVSNPKVSYVDLTGDGKEEAVIILVTGHGTELDTNEAHILNGENLAEIKIQRVEEILAGIETEVNQKGDELLIKTKAQGKEYKFSKKISELALAHDPDDQFENKLYFGNVILNNVKGQKLTVDIVGSVRPVDGVLPDYVCTVHVTYKYDQALNEFAADQIQITSDQ
;
A
#
# COMPACT_ATOMS: atom_id res chain seq x y z
N MET A 1 -89.58 -29.86 0.88
CA MET A 1 -88.95 -30.91 0.06
C MET A 1 -88.74 -30.38 -1.34
N SER A 2 -87.57 -30.70 -1.90
CA SER A 2 -87.27 -30.97 -3.30
C SER A 2 -88.42 -30.83 -4.29
N ALA A 3 -88.23 -30.00 -5.32
CA ALA A 3 -87.86 -30.41 -6.69
C ALA A 3 -89.10 -30.27 -7.61
N ALA A 4 -89.04 -29.91 -8.88
CA ALA A 4 -87.91 -29.82 -9.81
C ALA A 4 -88.37 -29.16 -11.13
N PHE A 5 -87.46 -28.38 -11.74
CA PHE A 5 -87.12 -28.23 -13.19
C PHE A 5 -88.21 -27.73 -14.19
N VAL A 6 -87.92 -27.11 -15.35
CA VAL A 6 -86.84 -27.24 -16.36
C VAL A 6 -86.76 -25.92 -17.19
N VAL A 7 -85.62 -25.19 -17.25
CA VAL A 7 -84.54 -25.03 -18.29
C VAL A 7 -84.81 -24.15 -19.53
N SER A 8 -83.94 -23.14 -19.78
CA SER A 8 -83.06 -23.00 -20.98
C SER A 8 -82.03 -21.86 -20.86
N GLY A 9 -80.77 -22.10 -21.28
CA GLY A 9 -79.84 -21.04 -21.77
C GLY A 9 -78.34 -21.06 -21.36
N CYS A 10 -77.46 -21.20 -22.38
CA CYS A 10 -76.08 -20.67 -22.62
C CYS A 10 -74.79 -21.31 -22.01
N ALA A 11 -73.77 -21.55 -22.87
CA ALA A 11 -72.28 -21.49 -22.66
C ALA A 11 -71.49 -22.04 -23.90
N SER A 12 -70.53 -21.31 -24.52
CA SER A 12 -69.02 -21.32 -24.41
C SER A 12 -68.29 -22.49 -25.15
N ASP A 13 -67.05 -22.49 -25.67
CA ASP A 13 -65.79 -21.73 -25.43
C ASP A 13 -64.69 -21.98 -26.52
N LYS A 14 -63.51 -21.32 -26.39
CA LYS A 14 -62.26 -21.26 -27.21
C LYS A 14 -61.29 -22.48 -27.07
N PRO A 15 -60.18 -22.63 -27.86
CA PRO A 15 -58.81 -22.53 -27.26
C PRO A 15 -57.65 -22.05 -28.21
N ALA A 16 -56.41 -21.96 -27.66
CA ALA A 16 -55.19 -21.31 -28.19
C ALA A 16 -54.08 -22.26 -28.73
N SER A 17 -53.15 -21.78 -29.60
CA SER A 17 -51.70 -22.15 -29.66
C SER A 17 -50.90 -21.46 -30.81
N SER A 18 -49.73 -20.90 -30.47
CA SER A 18 -48.43 -20.75 -31.21
C SER A 18 -48.34 -20.17 -32.65
N SER A 19 -47.58 -19.06 -32.82
CA SER A 19 -46.30 -18.96 -33.60
C SER A 19 -46.01 -17.56 -34.21
N GLN A 20 -44.80 -17.05 -33.93
CA GLN A 20 -43.88 -16.16 -34.70
C GLN A 20 -44.25 -14.74 -35.21
N ASP A 21 -43.31 -13.83 -34.89
CA ASP A 21 -42.80 -12.64 -35.60
C ASP A 21 -43.70 -11.41 -35.83
N VAL A 22 -43.33 -10.25 -35.27
CA VAL A 22 -42.44 -9.24 -35.91
C VAL A 22 -42.14 -8.09 -34.93
N LYS A 23 -40.85 -7.93 -34.63
CA LYS A 23 -40.05 -6.74 -34.27
C LYS A 23 -40.79 -5.46 -33.83
N GLN A 24 -40.64 -5.10 -32.56
CA GLN A 24 -40.66 -3.70 -32.13
C GLN A 24 -39.33 -3.36 -31.43
N SER A 25 -38.68 -2.34 -31.97
CA SER A 25 -37.31 -1.93 -31.70
C SER A 25 -37.07 -1.65 -30.22
N ALA A 26 -36.15 -2.40 -29.63
CA ALA A 26 -35.54 -2.09 -28.35
C ALA A 26 -34.67 -0.83 -28.50
N ILE A 27 -34.94 0.19 -27.69
CA ILE A 27 -33.91 1.11 -27.23
C ILE A 27 -33.67 0.68 -25.78
N SER A 28 -32.77 -0.29 -25.61
CA SER A 28 -32.17 -0.59 -24.32
C SER A 28 -31.17 0.52 -24.06
N SER A 29 -31.49 1.40 -23.11
CA SER A 29 -30.47 2.08 -22.33
C SER A 29 -29.64 0.99 -21.66
N MET A 30 -28.41 0.82 -22.14
CA MET A 30 -27.37 0.08 -21.42
C MET A 30 -27.11 0.84 -20.13
N ASP A 31 -27.81 0.45 -19.06
CA ASP A 31 -27.28 0.61 -17.72
C ASP A 31 -25.95 -0.12 -17.72
N LYS A 32 -24.84 0.63 -17.66
CA LYS A 32 -23.56 0.07 -17.25
C LYS A 32 -23.82 -0.49 -15.86
N GLU A 33 -23.85 -1.80 -15.77
CA GLU A 33 -23.83 -2.54 -14.51
C GLU A 33 -22.67 -1.97 -13.69
N GLN A 34 -23.02 -1.17 -12.68
CA GLN A 34 -22.07 -0.50 -11.83
C GLN A 34 -21.56 -1.58 -10.87
N GLU A 35 -20.46 -2.21 -11.27
CA GLU A 35 -19.75 -3.23 -10.49
C GLU A 35 -19.61 -2.78 -9.03
N PRO A 36 -19.74 -3.70 -8.05
CA PRO A 36 -19.80 -3.34 -6.64
C PRO A 36 -18.47 -2.71 -6.20
N SER A 37 -18.43 -1.39 -6.19
CA SER A 37 -17.31 -0.60 -5.70
C SER A 37 -17.26 -0.68 -4.18
N LYS A 38 -16.21 -1.27 -3.62
CA LYS A 38 -16.04 -1.42 -2.17
C LYS A 38 -15.14 -0.31 -1.63
N LEU A 39 -15.61 0.46 -0.66
CA LEU A 39 -14.77 1.40 0.07
C LEU A 39 -13.71 0.63 0.88
N LEU A 40 -12.42 0.91 0.63
CA LEU A 40 -11.29 0.30 1.33
C LEU A 40 -10.89 1.10 2.57
N SER A 41 -10.79 2.41 2.42
CA SER A 41 -10.33 3.33 3.47
C SER A 41 -10.70 4.77 3.10
N ALA A 42 -10.61 5.68 4.07
CA ALA A 42 -10.84 7.11 3.87
C ALA A 42 -9.98 7.92 4.85
N SER A 43 -9.72 9.18 4.51
CA SER A 43 -9.09 10.13 5.43
C SER A 43 -10.00 10.40 6.64
N GLU A 44 -9.42 10.86 7.75
CA GLU A 44 -10.19 11.15 8.98
C GLU A 44 -11.34 12.14 8.76
N ASN A 45 -11.12 13.14 7.89
CA ASN A 45 -12.13 14.14 7.51
C ASN A 45 -13.07 13.65 6.38
N GLY A 46 -12.84 12.47 5.81
CA GLY A 46 -13.66 11.87 4.76
C GLY A 46 -13.54 12.50 3.37
N GLU A 47 -12.63 13.46 3.19
CA GLU A 47 -12.41 14.17 1.93
C GLU A 47 -11.71 13.29 0.89
N VAL A 48 -10.86 12.37 1.34
CA VAL A 48 -10.21 11.38 0.48
C VAL A 48 -10.82 10.01 0.75
N LYS A 49 -11.24 9.32 -0.31
CA LYS A 49 -11.74 7.94 -0.24
C LYS A 49 -10.98 7.07 -1.22
N LEU A 50 -10.62 5.87 -0.78
CA LEU A 50 -10.01 4.85 -1.60
C LEU A 50 -11.00 3.72 -1.83
N ILE A 51 -11.33 3.47 -3.10
CA ILE A 51 -12.38 2.54 -3.50
C ILE A 51 -11.75 1.45 -4.36
N GLU A 52 -12.00 0.19 -4.00
CA GLU A 52 -11.54 -0.98 -4.76
C GLU A 52 -12.31 -1.10 -6.08
N THR A 53 -11.58 -1.45 -7.13
CA THR A 53 -12.13 -1.85 -8.43
C THR A 53 -11.51 -3.18 -8.87
N THR A 54 -12.05 -3.79 -9.93
CA THR A 54 -11.59 -5.10 -10.43
C THR A 54 -10.11 -5.15 -10.79
N ASP A 55 -9.56 -4.03 -11.27
CA ASP A 55 -8.23 -3.90 -11.87
C ASP A 55 -7.42 -2.74 -11.25
N GLY A 56 -7.73 -2.38 -10.00
CA GLY A 56 -6.99 -1.36 -9.26
C GLY A 56 -7.88 -0.61 -8.28
N VAL A 57 -7.72 0.71 -8.19
CA VAL A 57 -8.46 1.56 -7.26
C VAL A 57 -8.96 2.85 -7.90
N ILE A 58 -10.00 3.42 -7.33
CA ILE A 58 -10.39 4.81 -7.55
C ILE A 58 -10.03 5.60 -6.29
N VAL A 59 -9.32 6.70 -6.48
CA VAL A 59 -9.16 7.74 -5.46
C VAL A 59 -10.16 8.84 -5.75
N ASP A 60 -11.01 9.13 -4.77
CA ASP A 60 -11.95 10.25 -4.75
C ASP A 60 -11.41 11.30 -3.78
N VAL A 61 -11.20 12.52 -4.26
CA VAL A 61 -10.87 13.69 -3.43
C VAL A 61 -11.95 14.73 -3.65
N ASN A 62 -12.78 14.97 -2.63
CA ASN A 62 -13.87 15.95 -2.68
C ASN A 62 -14.81 15.79 -3.89
N GLY A 63 -15.05 14.55 -4.34
CA GLY A 63 -15.89 14.21 -5.49
C GLY A 63 -15.17 14.18 -6.83
N SER A 64 -13.90 14.63 -6.89
CA SER A 64 -13.04 14.44 -8.06
C SER A 64 -12.45 13.04 -8.02
N GLN A 65 -12.60 12.27 -9.09
CA GLN A 65 -12.22 10.87 -9.12
C GLN A 65 -11.18 10.57 -10.19
N LYS A 66 -10.20 9.74 -9.85
CA LYS A 66 -9.24 9.18 -10.80
C LYS A 66 -8.96 7.72 -10.47
N LYS A 67 -8.85 6.91 -11.52
CA LYS A 67 -8.52 5.49 -11.43
C LYS A 67 -7.01 5.28 -11.53
N PHE A 68 -6.49 4.37 -10.72
CA PHE A 68 -5.11 3.91 -10.71
C PHE A 68 -5.09 2.38 -10.77
N ASP A 69 -4.05 1.82 -11.38
CA ASP A 69 -3.81 0.38 -11.50
C ASP A 69 -3.04 -0.21 -10.31
N TRP A 70 -3.01 0.52 -9.18
CA TRP A 70 -2.33 0.09 -7.97
C TRP A 70 -2.93 -1.21 -7.43
N ASN A 71 -2.06 -2.15 -7.11
CA ASN A 71 -2.46 -3.45 -6.58
C ASN A 71 -2.72 -3.38 -5.08
N ILE A 72 -3.84 -3.95 -4.64
CA ILE A 72 -4.19 -4.04 -3.22
C ILE A 72 -3.94 -5.45 -2.72
N LEU A 73 -3.02 -5.60 -1.77
CA LEU A 73 -2.81 -6.86 -1.09
C LEU A 73 -4.04 -7.18 -0.23
N LYS A 74 -4.67 -8.33 -0.48
CA LYS A 74 -5.90 -8.75 0.23
C LYS A 74 -5.55 -9.59 1.46
N GLY A 75 -6.41 -9.55 2.48
CA GLY A 75 -6.24 -10.35 3.71
C GLY A 75 -5.23 -9.79 4.70
N VAL A 76 -4.73 -8.58 4.46
CA VAL A 76 -3.83 -7.83 5.35
C VAL A 76 -4.52 -6.57 5.87
N SER A 77 -3.79 -5.69 6.58
CA SER A 77 -4.34 -4.42 7.05
C SER A 77 -4.83 -3.52 5.91
N ASN A 78 -5.89 -2.77 6.15
CA ASN A 78 -6.41 -1.81 5.18
C ASN A 78 -5.36 -0.72 4.85
N PRO A 79 -5.41 -0.16 3.63
CA PRO A 79 -4.67 1.04 3.27
C PRO A 79 -4.86 2.18 4.27
N LYS A 80 -3.79 2.95 4.50
CA LYS A 80 -3.90 4.23 5.22
C LYS A 80 -4.17 5.34 4.22
N VAL A 81 -5.09 6.23 4.56
CA VAL A 81 -5.47 7.37 3.73
C VAL A 81 -5.43 8.62 4.60
N SER A 82 -4.77 9.67 4.14
CA SER A 82 -4.72 10.96 4.80
C SER A 82 -4.83 12.10 3.79
N TYR A 83 -5.19 13.28 4.27
CA TYR A 83 -5.27 14.51 3.49
C TYR A 83 -4.55 15.60 4.25
N VAL A 84 -3.40 16.03 3.74
CA VAL A 84 -2.44 16.85 4.49
C VAL A 84 -1.51 17.60 3.56
N ASP A 85 -1.17 18.84 3.91
CA ASP A 85 -0.20 19.67 3.20
C ASP A 85 1.23 19.13 3.44
N LEU A 86 1.75 18.37 2.47
CA LEU A 86 3.12 17.85 2.46
C LEU A 86 4.05 18.75 1.64
N THR A 87 3.52 19.51 0.69
CA THR A 87 4.31 20.41 -0.18
C THR A 87 4.64 21.75 0.49
N GLY A 88 3.90 22.12 1.52
CA GLY A 88 4.02 23.37 2.27
C GLY A 88 3.44 24.58 1.53
N ASP A 89 2.58 24.37 0.54
CA ASP A 89 1.97 25.44 -0.25
C ASP A 89 0.63 25.92 0.32
N GLY A 90 0.18 25.33 1.42
CA GLY A 90 -1.10 25.61 2.07
C GLY A 90 -2.29 24.84 1.48
N LYS A 91 -2.05 23.90 0.56
CA LYS A 91 -3.05 22.99 0.01
C LYS A 91 -2.68 21.56 0.38
N GLU A 92 -3.70 20.77 0.67
CA GLU A 92 -3.49 19.39 1.07
C GLU A 92 -3.30 18.45 -0.13
N GLU A 93 -2.42 17.47 0.05
CA GLU A 93 -2.28 16.32 -0.83
C GLU A 93 -3.05 15.12 -0.29
N ALA A 94 -3.62 14.32 -1.20
CA ALA A 94 -4.13 13.01 -0.85
C ALA A 94 -2.97 12.01 -0.76
N VAL A 95 -2.85 11.36 0.39
CA VAL A 95 -1.78 10.41 0.67
C VAL A 95 -2.38 9.03 0.91
N ILE A 96 -1.94 8.06 0.13
CA ILE A 96 -2.39 6.67 0.21
C ILE A 96 -1.17 5.80 0.51
N ILE A 97 -1.22 4.99 1.56
CA ILE A 97 -0.17 4.02 1.89
C ILE A 97 -0.73 2.61 1.76
N LEU A 98 -0.17 1.84 0.83
CA LEU A 98 -0.61 0.49 0.47
C LEU A 98 0.39 -0.54 0.99
N VAL A 99 -0.10 -1.61 1.64
CA VAL A 99 0.76 -2.74 2.01
C VAL A 99 1.16 -3.51 0.75
N THR A 100 2.46 -3.69 0.55
CA THR A 100 3.07 -4.38 -0.59
C THR A 100 3.62 -5.75 -0.23
N GLY A 101 3.88 -6.01 1.06
CA GLY A 101 4.37 -7.29 1.56
C GLY A 101 4.02 -7.48 3.03
N HIS A 102 3.59 -8.68 3.39
CA HIS A 102 3.24 -9.04 4.76
C HIS A 102 3.55 -10.51 5.04
N GLY A 103 4.21 -10.80 6.15
CA GLY A 103 4.54 -12.15 6.58
C GLY A 103 5.55 -12.17 7.72
N THR A 104 6.03 -13.37 8.07
CA THR A 104 7.17 -13.50 9.00
C THR A 104 8.36 -12.76 8.42
N GLU A 105 8.90 -11.80 9.17
CA GLU A 105 10.03 -10.97 8.74
C GLU A 105 9.78 -10.15 7.45
N LEU A 106 8.53 -9.95 7.03
CA LEU A 106 8.19 -9.14 5.87
C LEU A 106 7.08 -8.16 6.23
N ASP A 107 7.37 -6.87 6.19
CA ASP A 107 6.37 -5.82 6.36
C ASP A 107 6.76 -4.60 5.51
N THR A 108 6.23 -4.55 4.29
CA THR A 108 6.53 -3.49 3.33
C THR A 108 5.26 -2.77 2.90
N ASN A 109 5.39 -1.47 2.70
CA ASN A 109 4.35 -0.66 2.11
C ASN A 109 4.94 0.38 1.14
N GLU A 110 4.06 0.97 0.34
CA GLU A 110 4.37 2.02 -0.63
C GLU A 110 3.44 3.22 -0.39
N ALA A 111 3.97 4.43 -0.55
CA ALA A 111 3.21 5.66 -0.47
C ALA A 111 2.94 6.23 -1.87
N HIS A 112 1.70 6.64 -2.12
CA HIS A 112 1.29 7.41 -3.29
C HIS A 112 0.80 8.78 -2.81
N ILE A 113 1.33 9.84 -3.40
CA ILE A 113 0.97 11.23 -3.08
C ILE A 113 0.33 11.87 -4.30
N LEU A 114 -0.89 12.34 -4.16
CA LEU A 114 -1.64 12.98 -5.24
C LEU A 114 -1.88 14.45 -4.91
N ASN A 115 -1.68 15.32 -5.88
CA ASN A 115 -2.14 16.70 -5.80
C ASN A 115 -3.66 16.74 -5.58
N GLY A 116 -4.12 17.45 -4.54
CA GLY A 116 -5.52 17.47 -4.14
C GLY A 116 -6.48 18.08 -5.17
N GLU A 117 -6.01 18.92 -6.09
CA GLU A 117 -6.85 19.59 -7.08
C GLU A 117 -7.03 18.78 -8.37
N ASN A 118 -5.97 18.12 -8.85
CA ASN A 118 -5.96 17.50 -10.18
C ASN A 118 -5.63 15.99 -10.17
N LEU A 119 -5.35 15.40 -9.00
CA LEU A 119 -5.02 13.99 -8.82
C LEU A 119 -3.80 13.53 -9.65
N ALA A 120 -2.92 14.45 -10.03
CA ALA A 120 -1.62 14.12 -10.56
C ALA A 120 -0.75 13.56 -9.44
N GLU A 121 -0.07 12.46 -9.72
CA GLU A 121 0.82 11.83 -8.76
C GLU A 121 2.13 12.60 -8.68
N ILE A 122 2.55 12.91 -7.46
CA ILE A 122 3.82 13.54 -7.16
C ILE A 122 4.82 12.43 -6.92
N LYS A 123 5.96 12.50 -7.64
CA LYS A 123 6.98 11.46 -7.56
C LYS A 123 7.61 11.43 -6.17
N ILE A 124 7.97 10.24 -5.69
CA ILE A 124 8.76 10.04 -4.48
C ILE A 124 10.07 9.36 -4.90
N GLN A 125 11.20 9.85 -4.39
CA GLN A 125 12.48 9.19 -4.57
C GLN A 125 12.39 7.76 -4.06
N ARG A 126 12.86 6.80 -4.86
CA ARG A 126 12.68 5.38 -4.53
C ARG A 126 13.64 4.94 -3.42
N VAL A 127 13.21 3.97 -2.62
CA VAL A 127 14.03 3.40 -1.54
C VAL A 127 15.34 2.83 -2.05
N GLU A 128 15.35 2.18 -3.23
CA GLU A 128 16.57 1.65 -3.83
C GLU A 128 17.58 2.74 -4.19
N GLU A 129 17.09 3.91 -4.63
CA GLU A 129 17.94 5.07 -4.95
C GLU A 129 18.55 5.67 -3.68
N ILE A 130 17.79 5.70 -2.58
CA ILE A 130 18.27 6.13 -1.28
C ILE A 130 19.34 5.16 -0.77
N LEU A 131 19.06 3.86 -0.79
CA LEU A 131 19.98 2.80 -0.31
C LEU A 131 21.27 2.73 -1.13
N ALA A 132 21.23 3.02 -2.44
CA ALA A 132 22.43 3.11 -3.27
C ALA A 132 23.41 4.21 -2.80
N GLY A 133 22.91 5.22 -2.07
CA GLY A 133 23.71 6.27 -1.44
C GLY A 133 24.20 5.96 -0.03
N ILE A 134 23.93 4.76 0.50
CA ILE A 134 24.36 4.34 1.85
C ILE A 134 25.49 3.33 1.75
N GLU A 135 26.64 3.68 2.34
CA GLU A 135 27.76 2.73 2.49
C GLU A 135 27.53 1.90 3.76
N THR A 136 27.77 0.59 3.71
CA THR A 136 27.64 -0.31 4.87
C THR A 136 28.84 -1.26 4.96
N GLU A 137 29.22 -1.59 6.19
CA GLU A 137 30.30 -2.51 6.49
C GLU A 137 29.98 -3.22 7.81
N VAL A 138 30.16 -4.54 7.82
CA VAL A 138 29.99 -5.39 9.01
C VAL A 138 31.30 -6.14 9.24
N ASN A 139 31.85 -6.03 10.45
CA ASN A 139 33.08 -6.73 10.84
C ASN A 139 32.82 -7.52 12.12
N GLN A 140 33.08 -8.83 12.07
CA GLN A 140 32.95 -9.69 13.24
C GLN A 140 34.26 -9.79 14.03
N LYS A 141 34.17 -9.75 15.36
CA LYS A 141 35.27 -9.95 16.31
C LYS A 141 34.80 -10.82 17.47
N GLY A 142 34.96 -12.14 17.33
CA GLY A 142 34.37 -13.09 18.28
C GLY A 142 32.85 -12.97 18.27
N ASP A 143 32.25 -12.85 19.47
CA ASP A 143 30.80 -12.68 19.67
C ASP A 143 30.27 -11.27 19.33
N GLU A 144 31.10 -10.35 18.81
CA GLU A 144 30.68 -8.97 18.51
C GLU A 144 30.67 -8.67 17.01
N LEU A 145 29.55 -8.16 16.50
CA LEU A 145 29.40 -7.55 15.19
C LEU A 145 29.60 -6.04 15.31
N LEU A 146 30.66 -5.52 14.69
CA LEU A 146 30.92 -4.10 14.55
C LEU A 146 30.32 -3.61 13.23
N ILE A 147 29.31 -2.75 13.34
CA ILE A 147 28.54 -2.28 12.19
C ILE A 147 28.86 -0.81 11.97
N LYS A 148 29.19 -0.48 10.72
CA LYS A 148 29.47 0.86 10.27
C LYS A 148 28.59 1.19 9.07
N THR A 149 27.96 2.34 9.11
CA THR A 149 27.20 2.87 7.97
C THR A 149 27.55 4.33 7.72
N LYS A 150 27.35 4.79 6.48
CA LYS A 150 27.54 6.20 6.12
C LYS A 150 26.47 6.64 5.16
N ALA A 151 25.80 7.72 5.51
CA ALA A 151 24.74 8.34 4.70
C ALA A 151 24.90 9.86 4.75
N GLN A 152 24.73 10.54 3.61
CA GLN A 152 24.86 12.00 3.50
C GLN A 152 26.17 12.56 4.11
N GLY A 153 27.28 11.82 3.98
CA GLY A 153 28.59 12.20 4.54
C GLY A 153 28.74 12.01 6.06
N LYS A 154 27.69 11.59 6.77
CA LYS A 154 27.72 11.28 8.20
C LYS A 154 27.93 9.79 8.43
N GLU A 155 28.86 9.47 9.33
CA GLU A 155 29.20 8.11 9.73
C GLU A 155 28.44 7.71 11.01
N TYR A 156 27.93 6.48 11.03
CA TYR A 156 27.26 5.85 12.16
C TYR A 156 27.99 4.55 12.51
N LYS A 157 28.19 4.30 13.79
CA LYS A 157 28.85 3.10 14.31
C LYS A 157 28.10 2.58 15.52
N PHE A 158 27.89 1.28 15.55
CA PHE A 158 27.27 0.57 16.66
C PHE A 158 27.76 -0.88 16.66
N SER A 159 27.52 -1.59 17.74
CA SER A 159 27.81 -3.01 17.83
C SER A 159 26.64 -3.81 18.38
N LYS A 160 26.61 -5.07 18.00
CA LYS A 160 25.63 -6.06 18.46
C LYS A 160 26.36 -7.35 18.81
N LYS A 161 25.96 -7.99 19.90
CA LYS A 161 26.46 -9.33 20.19
C LYS A 161 25.67 -10.37 19.41
N ILE A 162 26.35 -11.39 18.91
CA ILE A 162 25.72 -12.51 18.19
C ILE A 162 24.76 -13.24 19.14
N SER A 163 25.19 -13.43 20.39
CA SER A 163 24.36 -13.98 21.47
C SER A 163 23.10 -13.17 21.84
N GLU A 164 22.98 -11.92 21.39
CA GLU A 164 21.83 -11.03 21.63
C GLU A 164 20.92 -10.92 20.39
N LEU A 165 21.27 -11.55 19.28
CA LEU A 165 20.42 -11.60 18.08
C LEU A 165 19.17 -12.43 18.36
N ALA A 166 18.06 -12.05 17.72
CA ALA A 166 16.75 -12.62 18.00
C ALA A 166 16.63 -14.05 17.49
N LEU A 167 17.32 -14.37 16.40
CA LEU A 167 17.46 -15.73 15.93
C LEU A 167 18.66 -16.38 16.63
N ALA A 168 18.49 -17.65 17.01
CA ALA A 168 19.45 -18.40 17.81
C ALA A 168 20.70 -18.78 17.00
N HIS A 169 21.54 -17.80 16.70
CA HIS A 169 22.84 -17.98 16.06
C HIS A 169 23.85 -18.55 17.04
N ASP A 170 24.76 -19.38 16.53
CA ASP A 170 25.95 -19.78 17.26
C ASP A 170 26.93 -18.58 17.28
N PRO A 171 27.56 -18.22 18.42
CA PRO A 171 28.62 -17.22 18.44
C PRO A 171 29.76 -17.47 17.43
N ASP A 172 29.94 -18.71 16.98
CA ASP A 172 30.90 -19.09 15.95
C ASP A 172 30.38 -18.89 14.50
N ASP A 173 29.11 -18.52 14.30
CA ASP A 173 28.54 -18.25 12.99
C ASP A 173 29.27 -17.08 12.33
N GLN A 174 29.63 -17.24 11.05
CA GLN A 174 30.25 -16.18 10.27
C GLN A 174 29.18 -15.32 9.62
N PHE A 175 29.32 -14.00 9.70
CA PHE A 175 28.40 -13.07 9.05
C PHE A 175 28.98 -12.45 7.79
N GLU A 176 28.10 -12.14 6.85
CA GLU A 176 28.46 -11.35 5.69
C GLU A 176 28.93 -9.93 6.08
N ASN A 177 29.81 -9.35 5.27
CA ASN A 177 30.50 -8.10 5.60
C ASN A 177 29.71 -6.82 5.24
N LYS A 178 28.39 -6.90 5.10
CA LYS A 178 27.51 -5.79 4.71
C LYS A 178 26.11 -5.95 5.31
N LEU A 179 25.35 -4.86 5.29
CA LEU A 179 23.93 -4.91 5.67
C LEU A 179 23.04 -5.25 4.48
N TYR A 180 21.88 -5.82 4.81
CA TYR A 180 20.81 -6.17 3.89
C TYR A 180 19.52 -5.42 4.23
N PHE A 181 18.81 -4.94 3.21
CA PHE A 181 17.57 -4.16 3.36
C PHE A 181 16.47 -4.74 2.48
N GLY A 182 15.22 -4.32 2.73
CA GLY A 182 14.08 -4.60 1.85
C GLY A 182 12.96 -5.43 2.49
N ASN A 183 13.25 -6.11 3.59
CA ASN A 183 12.27 -6.92 4.31
C ASN A 183 11.24 -6.07 5.06
N VAL A 184 11.67 -4.93 5.61
CA VAL A 184 10.78 -3.99 6.30
C VAL A 184 11.01 -2.59 5.77
N ILE A 185 10.00 -2.05 5.09
CA ILE A 185 9.97 -0.72 4.49
C ILE A 185 8.64 -0.08 4.85
N LEU A 186 8.66 0.88 5.77
CA LEU A 186 7.46 1.44 6.36
C LEU A 186 7.38 2.94 6.10
N ASN A 187 6.72 3.31 5.02
CA ASN A 187 6.29 4.67 4.77
C ASN A 187 5.23 5.08 5.79
N ASN A 188 5.28 6.35 6.16
CA ASN A 188 4.34 6.94 7.11
C ASN A 188 4.26 8.46 6.90
N VAL A 189 3.18 9.05 7.39
CA VAL A 189 3.03 10.49 7.53
C VAL A 189 3.04 10.82 9.02
N LYS A 190 4.03 11.61 9.45
CA LYS A 190 4.17 12.05 10.85
C LYS A 190 4.09 13.57 10.89
N GLY A 191 2.92 14.09 11.29
CA GLY A 191 2.60 15.50 11.13
C GLY A 191 2.49 15.84 9.65
N GLN A 192 3.12 16.93 9.21
CA GLN A 192 3.16 17.36 7.80
C GLN A 192 4.43 16.89 7.08
N LYS A 193 4.85 15.65 7.35
CA LYS A 193 6.09 15.10 6.79
C LYS A 193 5.89 13.66 6.35
N LEU A 194 6.34 13.38 5.13
CA LEU A 194 6.51 12.03 4.62
C LEU A 194 7.82 11.44 5.17
N THR A 195 7.75 10.23 5.69
CA THR A 195 8.90 9.50 6.24
C THR A 195 8.89 8.06 5.76
N VAL A 196 10.06 7.43 5.66
CA VAL A 196 10.17 5.97 5.52
C VAL A 196 11.19 5.43 6.52
N ASP A 197 10.81 4.35 7.20
CA ASP A 197 11.70 3.55 8.03
C ASP A 197 12.10 2.29 7.24
N ILE A 198 13.40 2.10 7.01
CA ILE A 198 13.95 0.96 6.26
C ILE A 198 14.85 0.14 7.19
N VAL A 199 14.46 -1.08 7.50
CA VAL A 199 15.20 -1.92 8.47
C VAL A 199 16.36 -2.63 7.78
N GLY A 200 17.54 -2.51 8.38
CA GLY A 200 18.78 -3.15 8.00
C GLY A 200 19.05 -4.40 8.81
N SER A 201 19.55 -5.42 8.13
CA SER A 201 19.83 -6.73 8.71
C SER A 201 21.24 -7.22 8.45
N VAL A 202 21.72 -8.09 9.33
CA VAL A 202 22.89 -8.94 9.09
C VAL A 202 22.43 -10.33 8.66
N ARG A 203 23.28 -11.03 7.92
CA ARG A 203 23.02 -12.41 7.49
C ARG A 203 24.23 -13.29 7.80
N PRO A 204 24.03 -14.46 8.42
CA PRO A 204 25.07 -15.47 8.48
C PRO A 204 25.39 -15.98 7.07
N VAL A 205 26.66 -16.28 6.80
CA VAL A 205 27.15 -16.76 5.50
C VAL A 205 26.48 -18.08 5.11
N ASP A 206 26.29 -18.98 6.07
CA ASP A 206 25.64 -20.29 5.89
C ASP A 206 24.16 -20.30 6.32
N GLY A 207 23.63 -19.15 6.74
CA GLY A 207 22.28 -18.99 7.28
C GLY A 207 21.28 -18.48 6.26
N VAL A 208 19.99 -18.72 6.52
CA VAL A 208 18.90 -18.28 5.63
C VAL A 208 18.19 -17.03 6.18
N LEU A 209 18.12 -16.90 7.51
CA LEU A 209 17.29 -15.88 8.15
C LEU A 209 18.12 -14.67 8.58
N PRO A 210 17.67 -13.45 8.24
CA PRO A 210 18.32 -12.21 8.64
C PRO A 210 17.95 -11.80 10.08
N ASP A 211 18.89 -11.16 10.79
CA ASP A 211 18.59 -10.45 12.03
C ASP A 211 18.62 -8.95 11.82
N TYR A 212 17.61 -8.26 12.34
CA TYR A 212 17.51 -6.82 12.30
C TYR A 212 18.43 -6.19 13.34
N VAL A 213 19.22 -5.21 12.89
CA VAL A 213 20.27 -4.59 13.71
C VAL A 213 20.21 -3.08 13.72
N CYS A 214 19.50 -2.48 12.76
CA CYS A 214 19.34 -1.04 12.67
C CYS A 214 18.15 -0.63 11.81
N THR A 215 17.72 0.61 12.00
CA THR A 215 16.73 1.26 11.15
C THR A 215 17.33 2.51 10.49
N VAL A 216 17.12 2.64 9.19
CA VAL A 216 17.38 3.86 8.42
C VAL A 216 16.10 4.68 8.39
N HIS A 217 16.09 5.80 9.10
CA HIS A 217 15.00 6.76 9.12
C HIS A 217 15.25 7.83 8.06
N VAL A 218 14.33 7.93 7.10
CA VAL A 218 14.36 8.96 6.06
C VAL A 218 13.20 9.91 6.27
N THR A 219 13.49 11.21 6.24
CA THR A 219 12.48 12.26 6.09
C THR A 219 12.61 12.85 4.71
N TYR A 220 11.50 12.90 3.98
CA TYR A 220 11.46 13.50 2.65
C TYR A 220 11.16 15.00 2.74
N LYS A 221 11.56 15.72 1.70
CA LYS A 221 11.18 17.10 1.44
C LYS A 221 10.75 17.24 -0.01
N TYR A 222 9.71 18.03 -0.24
CA TYR A 222 9.26 18.35 -1.58
C TYR A 222 10.25 19.29 -2.29
N ASP A 223 10.70 18.87 -3.47
CA ASP A 223 11.44 19.69 -4.43
C ASP A 223 10.45 20.20 -5.49
N GLN A 224 10.13 21.49 -5.40
CA GLN A 224 9.20 22.14 -6.31
C GLN A 224 9.71 22.19 -7.76
N ALA A 225 11.04 22.24 -7.98
CA ALA A 225 11.60 22.33 -9.33
C ALA A 225 11.49 21.00 -10.08
N LEU A 226 11.61 19.89 -9.35
CA LEU A 226 11.52 18.53 -9.89
C LEU A 226 10.13 17.91 -9.75
N ASN A 227 9.24 18.54 -8.98
CA ASN A 227 7.94 18.02 -8.59
C ASN A 227 8.06 16.60 -7.98
N GLU A 228 8.98 16.45 -7.02
CA GLU A 228 9.23 15.18 -6.34
C GLU A 228 9.55 15.34 -4.87
N PHE A 229 9.23 14.34 -4.06
CA PHE A 229 9.71 14.20 -2.69
C PHE A 229 11.07 13.48 -2.71
N ALA A 230 12.13 14.18 -2.31
CA ALA A 230 13.48 13.64 -2.21
C ALA A 230 13.90 13.48 -0.74
N ALA A 231 14.79 12.53 -0.46
CA ALA A 231 15.34 12.33 0.88
C ALA A 231 16.12 13.58 1.34
N ASP A 232 15.62 14.25 2.37
CA ASP A 232 16.24 15.45 2.96
C ASP A 232 17.17 15.06 4.11
N GLN A 233 16.68 14.20 5.01
CA GLN A 233 17.42 13.78 6.20
C GLN A 233 17.45 12.26 6.29
N ILE A 234 18.65 11.72 6.48
CA ILE A 234 18.86 10.29 6.74
C ILE A 234 19.54 10.12 8.10
N GLN A 235 18.84 9.46 9.03
CA GLN A 235 19.37 9.06 10.32
C GLN A 235 19.38 7.54 10.43
N ILE A 236 20.42 6.97 11.04
CA ILE A 236 20.52 5.54 11.27
C ILE A 236 20.65 5.31 12.77
N THR A 237 19.81 4.43 13.32
CA THR A 237 19.85 4.01 14.73
C THR A 237 19.98 2.51 14.83
N SER A 238 20.73 2.02 15.82
CA SER A 238 20.73 0.60 16.14
C SER A 238 19.37 0.20 16.71
N ASP A 239 18.86 -0.96 16.31
CA ASP A 239 17.69 -1.54 16.97
C ASP A 239 18.11 -1.97 18.39
N GLN A 240 17.24 -1.82 19.39
CA GLN A 240 17.58 -2.21 20.78
C GLN A 240 17.44 -3.71 20.97
#